data_AF-W5II68-F1
#
_entry.id   AF-W5II68-F1
#
_cell.length_a   1.000
_cell.length_b   1.000
_cell.length_c   1.000
_cell.angle_alpha   90.00
_cell.angle_beta   90.00
_cell.angle_gamma   90.00
#
_symmetry.space_group_name_H-M   'P 1'
#
loop_
_entity.id
_entity.type
_entity.pdbx_description
1 polymer ?
#
loop_
_entity_poly.entity_id
_entity_poly.type
_entity_poly.pdbx_seq_one_letter_code
_entity_poly.pdbx_strand_id
1 'polypeptide(L)'
;MFVSSGLILNWYYAVRIGLDMKGYWKSVFRQVLPMIGVCLLGLWAWNALRLNPSWGTLLLGIVIYALVFGLAAYFLSTNDYERGLVKGFARRFAKRG
;
A
#
# COMPACT_ATOMS: atom_id res chain seq x y z
N MET A 1 -0.50 25.70 -5.16
CA MET A 1 0.30 24.54 -4.69
C MET A 1 0.13 23.30 -5.58
N PHE A 2 -1.09 22.93 -6.01
CA PHE A 2 -1.31 21.77 -6.89
C PHE A 2 -0.89 21.98 -8.35
N VAL A 3 -1.10 23.17 -8.92
CA VAL A 3 -0.74 23.46 -10.33
C VAL A 3 0.77 23.54 -10.51
N SER A 4 1.48 24.19 -9.58
CA SER A 4 2.93 24.34 -9.59
C SER A 4 3.68 23.03 -9.28
N SER A 5 3.30 22.33 -8.21
CA SER A 5 4.03 21.14 -7.75
C SER A 5 3.59 19.86 -8.48
N GLY A 6 2.35 19.81 -8.95
CA GLY A 6 1.77 18.62 -9.59
C GLY A 6 1.85 18.64 -11.10
N LEU A 7 1.28 19.66 -11.76
CA LEU A 7 1.14 19.68 -13.22
C LEU A 7 2.41 20.21 -13.92
N ILE A 8 2.90 21.37 -13.49
CA ILE A 8 4.06 22.03 -14.12
C ILE A 8 5.33 21.21 -13.90
N LEU A 9 5.56 20.72 -12.66
CA LEU A 9 6.73 19.90 -12.35
C LEU A 9 6.70 18.54 -13.05
N ASN A 10 5.56 17.82 -13.07
CA ASN A 10 5.46 16.54 -13.80
C ASN A 10 5.75 16.71 -15.29
N TRP A 11 5.22 17.78 -15.89
CA TRP A 11 5.45 18.07 -17.30
C TRP A 11 6.92 18.42 -17.56
N TYR A 12 7.53 19.24 -16.70
CA TYR A 12 8.95 19.56 -16.76
C TYR A 12 9.83 18.31 -16.59
N TYR A 13 9.52 17.43 -15.63
CA TYR A 13 10.24 16.16 -15.45
C TYR A 13 10.14 15.25 -16.67
N ALA A 14 8.96 15.17 -17.29
CA ALA A 14 8.73 14.36 -18.47
C ALA A 14 9.44 14.90 -19.73
N VAL A 15 9.35 16.21 -19.98
CA VAL A 15 9.80 16.82 -21.24
C VAL A 15 11.23 17.34 -21.20
N ARG A 16 11.67 17.89 -20.06
CA ARG A 16 12.99 18.54 -19.94
C ARG A 16 14.05 17.65 -19.31
N ILE A 17 13.67 16.84 -18.33
CA ILE A 17 14.62 15.95 -17.61
C ILE A 17 14.59 14.54 -18.21
N GLY A 18 13.54 14.18 -18.96
CA GLY A 18 13.42 12.89 -19.63
C GLY A 18 13.05 11.74 -18.67
N LEU A 19 12.48 12.05 -17.51
CA LEU A 19 11.99 11.05 -16.56
C LEU A 19 10.66 10.46 -17.04
N ASP A 20 10.50 9.14 -16.94
CA ASP A 20 9.25 8.46 -17.27
C ASP A 20 8.20 8.69 -16.16
N MET A 21 7.52 9.83 -16.24
CA MET A 21 6.48 10.18 -15.29
C MET A 21 5.26 9.24 -15.39
N LYS A 22 4.99 8.65 -16.55
CA LYS A 22 3.90 7.67 -16.70
C LYS A 22 4.22 6.39 -15.92
N GLY A 23 5.46 5.91 -16.00
CA GLY A 23 5.96 4.78 -15.21
C GLY A 23 5.90 5.06 -13.71
N TYR A 24 6.32 6.25 -13.28
CA TYR A 24 6.21 6.69 -11.89
C TYR A 24 4.77 6.71 -11.38
N TRP A 25 3.86 7.34 -12.11
CA TRP A 25 2.45 7.36 -11.69
C TRP A 25 1.85 5.94 -11.68
N LYS A 26 2.25 5.07 -12.61
CA LYS A 26 1.83 3.66 -12.59
C LYS A 26 2.28 2.91 -11.34
N SER A 27 3.49 3.15 -10.85
CA SER A 27 3.96 2.54 -9.59
C SER A 27 3.25 3.14 -8.38
N VAL A 28 3.05 4.47 -8.35
CA VAL A 28 2.29 5.14 -7.29
C VAL A 28 0.86 4.61 -7.23
N PHE A 29 0.14 4.54 -8.36
CA PHE A 29 -1.22 4.00 -8.39
C PHE A 29 -1.26 2.53 -7.98
N ARG A 30 -0.25 1.72 -8.36
CA ARG A 30 -0.15 0.31 -7.95
C ARG A 30 -0.04 0.17 -6.41
N GLN A 31 0.60 1.11 -5.72
CA GLN A 31 0.72 1.10 -4.26
C GLN A 31 -0.51 1.72 -3.57
N VAL A 32 -1.03 2.81 -4.12
CA VAL A 32 -2.13 3.58 -3.52
C VAL A 32 -3.49 2.87 -3.65
N LEU A 33 -3.81 2.28 -4.82
CA LEU A 33 -5.09 1.57 -5.02
C LEU A 33 -5.37 0.49 -3.95
N PRO A 34 -4.44 -0.44 -3.66
CA PRO A 34 -4.69 -1.46 -2.67
C PRO A 34 -4.85 -0.90 -1.25
N MET A 35 -4.11 0.15 -0.90
CA MET A 35 -4.31 0.81 0.40
C MET A 35 -5.70 1.44 0.51
N ILE A 36 -6.19 2.09 -0.55
CA ILE A 36 -7.57 2.59 -0.60
C ILE A 36 -8.57 1.43 -0.42
N GLY A 37 -8.35 0.30 -1.09
CA GLY A 37 -9.19 -0.89 -0.95
C GLY A 37 -9.28 -1.40 0.48
N VAL A 38 -8.16 -1.46 1.20
CA VAL A 38 -8.12 -1.90 2.61
C VAL A 38 -8.85 -0.93 3.52
N CYS A 39 -8.68 0.38 3.32
CA CYS A 39 -9.41 1.40 4.07
C CYS A 39 -10.92 1.25 3.88
N LEU A 40 -11.37 1.08 2.63
CA LEU A 40 -12.79 0.91 2.31
C LEU A 40 -13.36 -0.38 2.92
N LEU A 41 -12.61 -1.49 2.86
CA LEU A 41 -13.00 -2.75 3.51
C LEU A 41 -13.09 -2.62 5.02
N GLY A 42 -12.15 -1.90 5.65
CA GLY A 42 -12.18 -1.63 7.09
C GLY A 42 -13.40 -0.82 7.51
N LEU A 43 -13.73 0.24 6.76
CA LEU A 43 -14.92 1.06 6.99
C LEU A 43 -16.21 0.27 6.78
N TRP A 44 -16.28 -0.53 5.71
CA TRP A 44 -17.43 -1.38 5.44
C TRP A 44 -17.63 -2.41 6.55
N ALA A 45 -16.56 -3.10 6.97
CA ALA A 45 -16.60 -4.06 8.06
C ALA A 45 -17.04 -3.40 9.38
N TRP A 46 -16.51 -2.23 9.71
CA TRP A 46 -16.89 -1.49 10.91
C TRP A 46 -18.39 -1.14 10.93
N ASN A 47 -18.93 -0.69 9.78
CA ASN A 47 -20.36 -0.39 9.63
C ASN A 47 -21.23 -1.65 9.61
N ALA A 48 -20.76 -2.75 9.03
CA ALA A 48 -21.51 -4.00 8.91
C ALA A 48 -21.61 -4.74 10.26
N LEU A 49 -20.53 -4.78 11.03
CA LEU A 49 -20.50 -5.51 12.31
C LEU A 49 -21.31 -4.82 13.43
N ARG A 50 -21.66 -3.52 13.29
CA ARG A 50 -22.44 -2.73 14.26
C ARG A 50 -22.05 -3.03 15.72
N LEU A 51 -20.74 -3.08 15.98
CA LEU A 51 -20.22 -3.47 17.28
C LEU A 51 -20.67 -2.48 18.35
N ASN A 52 -21.01 -2.99 19.54
CA ASN A 52 -21.34 -2.13 20.66
C ASN A 52 -20.15 -1.22 20.99
N PRO A 53 -20.40 0.09 21.17
CA PRO A 53 -19.34 1.04 21.46
C PRO A 53 -18.77 0.73 22.85
N SER A 54 -17.55 0.20 22.86
CA SER A 54 -16.78 -0.12 24.06
C SER A 54 -15.30 0.14 23.77
N TRP A 55 -14.54 0.50 24.82
CA TRP A 55 -13.09 0.65 24.70
C TRP A 55 -12.41 -0.64 24.23
N GLY A 56 -12.94 -1.80 24.61
CA GLY A 56 -12.42 -3.09 24.17
C GLY A 56 -12.65 -3.37 22.68
N THR A 57 -13.83 -3.05 22.15
CA THR A 57 -14.15 -3.24 20.72
C THR A 57 -13.35 -2.28 19.85
N LEU A 58 -13.09 -1.07 20.34
CA LEU A 58 -12.24 -0.08 19.67
C LEU A 58 -10.77 -0.55 19.60
N LEU A 59 -10.19 -0.96 20.73
CA LEU A 59 -8.80 -1.46 20.76
C LEU A 59 -8.61 -2.70 19.89
N LEU A 60 -9.53 -3.66 19.95
CA LEU A 60 -9.51 -4.84 19.09
C LEU A 60 -9.60 -4.46 17.61
N GLY A 61 -10.49 -3.53 17.27
CA GLY A 61 -10.64 -3.01 15.90
C GLY A 61 -9.38 -2.34 15.38
N ILE A 62 -8.69 -1.52 16.20
CA ILE A 62 -7.42 -0.90 15.84
C ILE A 62 -6.36 -1.97 15.56
N VAL A 63 -6.22 -2.96 16.44
CA VAL A 63 -5.21 -4.02 16.29
C VAL A 63 -5.46 -4.83 15.01
N ILE A 64 -6.72 -5.24 14.78
CA ILE A 64 -7.09 -5.98 13.56
C ILE A 64 -6.85 -5.13 12.32
N TYR A 65 -7.28 -3.86 12.33
CA TYR A 65 -7.06 -2.95 11.22
C TYR A 65 -5.57 -2.76 10.92
N ALA A 66 -4.74 -2.53 11.94
CA ALA A 66 -3.30 -2.37 11.78
C ALA A 66 -2.63 -3.63 11.21
N LEU A 67 -3.04 -4.82 11.67
CA LEU A 67 -2.55 -6.10 11.14
C LEU A 67 -2.96 -6.32 9.68
N VAL A 68 -4.24 -6.10 9.36
CA VAL A 68 -4.76 -6.25 7.98
C VAL A 68 -4.10 -5.23 7.05
N PHE A 69 -3.96 -3.99 7.50
CA PHE A 69 -3.28 -2.93 6.75
C PHE A 69 -1.80 -3.24 6.53
N GLY A 70 -1.08 -3.69 7.56
CA GLY A 70 0.32 -4.08 7.46
C GLY A 70 0.52 -5.27 6.51
N LEU A 71 -0.33 -6.30 6.62
CA LEU A 71 -0.30 -7.45 5.72
C LEU A 71 -0.65 -7.05 4.29
N ALA A 72 -1.69 -6.25 4.09
CA ALA A 72 -2.10 -5.81 2.77
C ALA A 72 -1.04 -4.90 2.15
N ALA A 73 -0.41 -4.01 2.91
CA ALA A 73 0.73 -3.21 2.44
C ALA A 73 1.89 -4.14 2.03
N TYR A 74 2.23 -5.13 2.84
CA TYR A 74 3.30 -6.09 2.53
C TYR A 74 2.99 -6.99 1.32
N PHE A 75 1.74 -7.40 1.11
CA PHE A 75 1.41 -8.22 -0.05
C PHE A 75 1.18 -7.39 -1.31
N LEU A 76 0.57 -6.21 -1.23
CA LEU A 76 0.11 -5.45 -2.40
C LEU A 76 1.04 -4.30 -2.81
N SER A 77 1.77 -3.71 -1.86
CA SER A 77 2.71 -2.60 -2.12
C SER A 77 4.12 -3.08 -2.46
N THR A 78 4.48 -4.26 -1.97
CA THR A 78 5.79 -4.89 -2.23
C THR A 78 5.92 -5.24 -3.71
N ASN A 79 6.81 -4.52 -4.38
CA ASN A 79 7.08 -4.65 -5.80
C ASN A 79 7.61 -6.05 -6.13
N ASP A 80 7.47 -6.52 -7.38
CA ASP A 80 7.94 -7.85 -7.80
C ASP A 80 9.43 -8.11 -7.46
N TYR A 81 10.22 -7.04 -7.37
CA TYR A 81 11.61 -7.04 -6.90
C TYR A 81 11.77 -7.52 -5.44
N GLU A 82 10.99 -6.96 -4.51
CA GLU A 82 11.07 -7.29 -3.09
C GLU A 82 10.47 -8.68 -2.79
N ARG A 83 9.40 -9.07 -3.50
CA ARG A 83 8.89 -10.45 -3.49
C ARG A 83 9.93 -11.45 -4.00
N GLY A 84 10.74 -11.06 -4.99
CA GLY A 84 11.88 -11.83 -5.48
C GLY A 84 12.98 -11.99 -4.43
N LEU A 85 13.26 -10.95 -3.67
CA LEU A 85 14.25 -10.95 -2.58
C LEU A 85 13.82 -11.86 -1.42
N VAL A 86 12.55 -11.79 -1.01
CA VAL A 86 11.97 -12.65 0.03
C VAL A 86 11.95 -14.12 -0.40
N LYS A 87 11.58 -14.42 -1.65
CA LYS A 87 11.69 -15.78 -2.22
C LYS A 87 13.14 -16.26 -2.29
N GLY A 88 14.08 -15.37 -2.61
CA GLY A 88 15.52 -15.66 -2.60
C GLY A 88 16.04 -16.00 -1.19
N PHE A 89 15.61 -15.25 -0.18
CA PHE A 89 15.96 -15.50 1.22
C PHE A 89 15.34 -16.80 1.75
N ALA A 90 14.06 -17.04 1.46
CA ALA A 90 13.37 -18.28 1.82
C ALA A 90 14.03 -19.51 1.18
N ARG A 91 14.46 -19.44 -0.08
CA ARG A 91 15.21 -20.51 -0.75
C ARG A 91 16.59 -20.74 -0.14
N ARG A 92 17.25 -19.71 0.37
CA ARG A 92 18.54 -19.84 1.07
C ARG A 92 18.41 -20.58 2.39
N PHE A 93 17.31 -20.39 3.11
CA PHE A 93 17.03 -21.14 4.34
C PHE A 93 16.54 -22.56 4.05
N ALA A 94 15.71 -22.76 3.03
CA ALA A 94 15.21 -24.08 2.63
C ALA A 94 16.28 -25.02 2.04
N LYS A 95 17.44 -24.51 1.62
CA LYS A 95 18.58 -25.33 1.17
C LYS A 95 19.61 -25.63 2.27
N ARG A 96 19.41 -25.11 3.48
CA ARG A 96 20.33 -25.28 4.62
C ARG A 96 19.77 -26.19 5.73
N GLY A 97 18.55 -26.69 5.59
CA GLY A 97 18.00 -27.84 6.33
C GLY A 97 17.86 -29.02 5.39
#